data_AF-A0A399SX40-F1
#
_entry.id   AF-A0A399SX40-F1
#
_cell.length_a   1.000
_cell.length_b   1.000
_cell.length_c   1.000
_cell.angle_alpha   90.00
_cell.angle_beta   90.00
_cell.angle_gamma   90.00
#
_symmetry.space_group_name_H-M   'P 1'
#
loop_
_entity.id
_entity.type
_entity.pdbx_description
1 polymer ?
#
loop_
_entity_poly.entity_id
_entity_poly.type
_entity_poly.pdbx_seq_one_letter_code
_entity_poly.pdbx_strand_id
1 'polypeptide(L)'
;MSKQLLLLSFFIAFWACATISQFDQYAYVQTTSLKVDALSVMDLATDDFDQHKDEVLQLTSGLQKIYEYEKNRPKNEITVKMWEKMLNEDDHLLGGFLLKWKTQGQQSKVFIEEAKKIIGPAFDQIAQLESKKIKPSDI
;
A
#
# COMPACT_ATOMS: atom_id res chain seq x y z
N MET A 1 -15.40 43.20 -28.36
CA MET A 1 -15.91 42.09 -27.52
C MET A 1 -15.19 40.75 -27.75
N SER A 2 -14.58 40.49 -28.92
CA SER A 2 -13.91 39.21 -29.23
C SER A 2 -12.54 39.00 -28.55
N LYS A 3 -11.72 40.06 -28.38
CA LYS A 3 -10.39 39.94 -27.74
C LYS A 3 -10.44 39.65 -26.24
N GLN A 4 -11.45 40.17 -25.52
CA GLN A 4 -11.61 39.90 -24.09
C GLN A 4 -12.14 38.48 -23.82
N LEU A 5 -12.98 37.94 -24.71
CA LEU A 5 -13.42 36.54 -24.64
C LEU A 5 -12.27 35.55 -24.90
N LEU A 6 -11.35 35.90 -25.80
CA LEU A 6 -10.12 35.12 -26.10
C LEU A 6 -9.11 35.13 -24.95
N LEU A 7 -9.00 36.26 -24.21
CA LEU A 7 -8.18 36.32 -23.00
C LEU A 7 -8.80 35.54 -21.84
N LEU A 8 -10.13 35.56 -21.72
CA LEU A 8 -10.84 34.80 -20.68
C LEU A 8 -10.78 33.28 -20.93
N SER A 9 -10.83 32.83 -22.19
CA SER A 9 -10.66 31.42 -22.54
C SER A 9 -9.24 30.90 -22.33
N PHE A 10 -8.22 31.76 -22.49
CA PHE A 10 -6.83 31.41 -22.18
C PHE A 10 -6.58 31.23 -20.67
N PHE A 11 -7.26 32.00 -19.82
CA PHE A 11 -7.11 31.89 -18.35
C PHE A 11 -7.77 30.64 -17.75
N ILE A 12 -8.86 30.12 -18.34
CA ILE A 12 -9.59 28.95 -17.82
C ILE A 12 -8.81 27.64 -18.07
N ALA A 13 -7.96 27.59 -19.11
CA ALA A 13 -7.19 26.39 -19.45
C ALA A 13 -6.08 26.04 -18.44
N PHE A 14 -5.64 26.98 -17.60
CA PHE A 14 -4.57 26.75 -16.62
C PHE A 14 -5.04 26.19 -15.27
N TRP A 15 -6.34 25.98 -15.07
CA TRP A 15 -6.92 25.47 -13.81
C TRP A 15 -7.27 23.99 -13.85
N ALA A 16 -6.61 23.19 -14.69
CA ALA A 16 -6.68 21.73 -14.62
C ALA A 16 -5.94 21.24 -13.35
N CYS A 17 -6.62 21.34 -12.20
CA CYS A 17 -6.13 20.83 -10.93
C CYS A 17 -6.13 19.30 -10.98
N ALA A 18 -4.97 18.66 -10.84
CA ALA A 18 -4.87 17.19 -10.79
C ALA A 18 -5.77 16.65 -9.67
N THR A 19 -6.66 15.70 -9.94
CA THR A 19 -7.62 15.17 -8.95
C THR A 19 -7.09 14.00 -8.12
N ILE A 20 -5.89 13.50 -8.45
CA ILE A 20 -5.21 12.38 -7.81
C ILE A 20 -3.72 12.68 -7.66
N SER A 21 -3.07 12.09 -6.66
CA SER A 21 -1.61 12.16 -6.50
C SER A 21 -0.90 11.73 -7.78
N GLN A 22 0.29 12.27 -8.02
CA GLN A 22 1.14 11.83 -9.14
C GLN A 22 1.75 10.46 -8.86
N PHE A 23 2.33 9.81 -9.87
CA PHE A 23 3.14 8.63 -9.65
C PHE A 23 4.37 8.96 -8.79
N ASP A 24 4.73 8.04 -7.91
CA ASP A 24 5.94 8.07 -7.12
C ASP A 24 6.65 6.70 -7.16
N GLN A 25 7.87 6.73 -7.67
CA GLN A 25 8.68 5.52 -7.84
C GLN A 25 9.07 4.89 -6.49
N TYR A 26 9.29 5.71 -5.47
CA TYR A 26 9.64 5.22 -4.14
C TYR A 26 8.44 4.45 -3.54
N ALA A 27 7.24 5.01 -3.60
CA ALA A 27 6.00 4.34 -3.18
C ALA A 27 5.80 2.98 -3.86
N TYR A 28 5.96 2.93 -5.19
CA TYR A 28 5.79 1.70 -5.96
C TYR A 28 6.82 0.62 -5.59
N VAL A 29 8.10 1.00 -5.51
CA VAL A 29 9.19 0.07 -5.17
C VAL A 29 9.05 -0.43 -3.74
N GLN A 30 8.76 0.46 -2.78
CA GLN A 30 8.58 0.07 -1.39
C GLN A 30 7.37 -0.85 -1.20
N THR A 31 6.25 -0.57 -1.88
CA THR A 31 5.06 -1.46 -1.84
C THR A 31 5.39 -2.85 -2.37
N THR A 32 6.16 -2.94 -3.45
CA THR A 32 6.59 -4.22 -4.04
C THR A 32 7.57 -4.97 -3.12
N SER A 33 8.51 -4.26 -2.50
CA SER A 33 9.45 -4.84 -1.53
C SER A 33 8.71 -5.39 -0.32
N LEU A 34 7.81 -4.60 0.27
CA LEU A 34 7.05 -4.98 1.46
C LEU A 34 6.10 -6.15 1.19
N LYS A 35 5.58 -6.29 -0.04
CA LYS A 35 4.85 -7.50 -0.43
C LYS A 35 5.71 -8.75 -0.27
N VAL A 36 6.94 -8.72 -0.79
CA VAL A 36 7.86 -9.86 -0.72
C VAL A 36 8.18 -10.16 0.75
N ASP A 37 8.56 -9.15 1.52
CA ASP A 37 8.88 -9.29 2.94
C ASP A 37 7.69 -9.85 3.74
N ALA A 38 6.48 -9.33 3.49
CA ALA A 38 5.27 -9.80 4.16
C ALA A 38 4.99 -11.28 3.86
N LEU A 39 5.04 -11.68 2.59
CA LEU A 39 4.79 -13.07 2.20
C LEU A 39 5.85 -14.03 2.77
N SER A 40 7.11 -13.59 2.87
CA SER A 40 8.18 -14.36 3.50
C SER A 40 8.00 -14.48 5.01
N VAL A 41 7.62 -13.41 5.71
CA VAL A 41 7.32 -13.46 7.14
C VAL A 41 6.11 -14.36 7.42
N MET A 42 5.09 -14.36 6.55
CA MET A 42 3.95 -15.26 6.68
C MET A 42 4.36 -16.74 6.60
N ASP A 43 5.39 -17.09 5.82
CA ASP A 43 5.89 -18.46 5.72
C ASP A 43 6.55 -18.95 7.02
N LEU A 44 7.07 -18.03 7.85
CA LEU A 44 7.63 -18.34 9.17
C LEU A 44 6.56 -18.69 10.20
N ALA A 45 5.28 -18.42 9.91
CA ALA A 45 4.20 -18.61 10.86
C ALA A 45 3.86 -20.07 11.18
N THR A 46 4.56 -21.04 10.58
CA THR A 46 4.54 -22.43 11.06
C THR A 46 5.27 -22.60 12.39
N ASP A 47 6.18 -21.69 12.71
CA ASP A 47 6.94 -21.67 13.96
C ASP A 47 6.28 -20.74 14.98
N ASP A 48 6.72 -20.84 16.23
CA ASP A 48 6.20 -19.99 17.30
C ASP A 48 6.56 -18.52 17.04
N PHE A 49 5.59 -17.62 17.18
CA PHE A 49 5.75 -16.18 16.99
C PHE A 49 6.95 -15.60 17.75
N ASP A 50 7.22 -16.10 18.96
CA ASP A 50 8.31 -15.59 19.77
C ASP A 50 9.70 -15.86 19.17
N GLN A 51 9.82 -16.82 18.25
CA GLN A 51 11.07 -17.14 17.55
C GLN A 51 11.37 -16.15 16.41
N HIS A 52 10.36 -15.44 15.92
CA HIS A 52 10.45 -14.60 14.70
C HIS A 52 10.01 -13.14 14.96
N LYS A 53 10.15 -12.68 16.20
CA LYS A 53 9.77 -11.32 16.63
C LYS A 53 10.54 -10.23 15.86
N ASP A 54 11.80 -10.49 15.54
CA ASP A 54 12.66 -9.51 14.88
C ASP A 54 12.24 -9.30 13.42
N GLU A 55 11.89 -10.37 12.72
CA GLU A 55 11.36 -10.36 11.36
C GLU A 55 10.01 -9.64 11.30
N VAL A 56 9.11 -9.93 12.25
CA VAL A 56 7.81 -9.24 12.37
C VAL A 56 8.02 -7.75 12.70
N LEU A 57 8.95 -7.41 13.57
CA LEU A 57 9.27 -6.02 13.90
C LEU A 57 9.84 -5.26 12.71
N GLN A 58 10.74 -5.90 11.94
CA GLN A 58 11.31 -5.33 10.73
C GLN A 58 10.22 -5.06 9.69
N LEU A 59 9.34 -6.02 9.45
CA LEU A 59 8.21 -5.88 8.52
C LEU A 59 7.27 -4.75 8.96
N THR A 60 6.82 -4.76 10.21
CA THR A 60 5.89 -3.75 10.74
C THR A 60 6.49 -2.35 10.75
N SER A 61 7.79 -2.21 11.02
CA SER A 61 8.51 -0.93 10.88
C SER A 61 8.49 -0.43 9.43
N GLY A 62 8.73 -1.32 8.46
CA GLY A 62 8.65 -1.00 7.03
C GLY A 62 7.25 -0.56 6.60
N LEU A 63 6.23 -1.30 7.03
CA LEU A 63 4.82 -0.99 6.77
C LEU A 63 4.41 0.37 7.35
N GLN A 64 4.83 0.69 8.58
CA GLN A 64 4.54 1.99 9.19
C GLN A 64 5.22 3.13 8.43
N LYS A 65 6.46 2.93 7.97
CA LYS A 65 7.19 3.94 7.18
C LYS A 65 6.47 4.26 5.88
N ILE A 66 6.01 3.25 5.13
CA ILE A 66 5.28 3.51 3.88
C ILE A 66 3.90 4.11 4.13
N TYR A 67 3.20 3.68 5.18
CA TYR A 67 1.91 4.26 5.56
C TYR A 67 2.03 5.76 5.87
N GLU A 68 2.99 6.15 6.72
CA GLU A 68 3.22 7.55 7.04
C GLU A 68 3.68 8.35 5.82
N TYR A 69 4.51 7.75 4.95
CA TYR A 69 4.90 8.38 3.70
C TYR A 69 3.69 8.68 2.81
N GLU A 70 2.84 7.67 2.54
CA GLU A 70 1.67 7.80 1.68
C GLU A 70 0.61 8.76 2.25
N LYS A 71 0.46 8.79 3.58
CA LYS A 71 -0.43 9.69 4.32
C LYS A 71 -0.06 11.16 4.17
N ASN A 72 1.24 11.44 4.03
CA ASN A 72 1.74 12.81 3.85
C ASN A 72 1.78 13.24 2.37
N ARG A 73 1.34 12.40 1.43
CA ARG A 73 1.26 12.77 0.01
C ARG A 73 -0.07 13.47 -0.32
N PRO A 74 -0.05 14.55 -1.11
CA PRO A 74 -1.27 15.26 -1.48
C PRO A 74 -2.15 14.39 -2.40
N LYS A 75 -3.46 14.39 -2.15
CA LYS A 75 -4.50 13.73 -2.98
C LYS A 75 -4.32 12.22 -3.10
N ASN A 76 -3.91 11.58 -2.01
CA ASN A 76 -3.55 10.16 -1.96
C ASN A 76 -4.47 9.33 -1.04
N GLU A 77 -5.65 9.85 -0.72
CA GLU A 77 -6.56 9.33 0.30
C GLU A 77 -7.00 7.88 0.03
N ILE A 78 -7.09 7.48 -1.25
CA ILE A 78 -7.44 6.10 -1.62
C ILE A 78 -6.33 5.14 -1.22
N THR A 79 -5.07 5.45 -1.56
CA THR A 79 -3.90 4.63 -1.21
C THR A 79 -3.77 4.51 0.31
N VAL A 80 -3.98 5.61 1.03
CA VAL A 80 -3.95 5.63 2.51
C VAL A 80 -4.99 4.67 3.09
N LYS A 81 -6.24 4.73 2.61
CA LYS A 81 -7.31 3.81 3.06
C LYS A 81 -7.01 2.34 2.77
N MET A 82 -6.32 2.05 1.67
CA MET A 82 -5.90 0.68 1.35
C MET A 82 -4.83 0.19 2.34
N TRP A 83 -3.88 1.04 2.70
CA TRP A 83 -2.91 0.74 3.77
C TRP A 83 -3.59 0.58 5.13
N GLU A 84 -4.54 1.44 5.49
CA GLU A 84 -5.32 1.30 6.74
C GLU A 84 -6.03 -0.05 6.80
N LYS A 85 -6.64 -0.48 5.69
CA LYS A 85 -7.26 -1.80 5.61
C LYS A 85 -6.24 -2.93 5.72
N MET A 86 -5.11 -2.82 5.01
CA MET A 86 -4.03 -3.81 5.05
C MET A 86 -3.50 -4.04 6.47
N LEU A 87 -3.36 -2.94 7.24
CA LEU A 87 -2.77 -2.94 8.57
C LEU A 87 -3.79 -3.15 9.70
N ASN A 88 -5.09 -3.14 9.40
CA ASN A 88 -6.13 -3.33 10.40
C ASN A 88 -6.05 -4.74 11.01
N GLU A 89 -5.97 -4.80 12.35
CA GLU A 89 -5.91 -6.05 13.12
C GLU A 89 -7.27 -6.76 13.19
N ASP A 90 -8.38 -6.05 12.98
CA ASP A 90 -9.74 -6.61 13.01
C ASP A 90 -10.20 -7.19 11.65
N ASP A 91 -9.39 -7.06 10.58
CA ASP A 91 -9.72 -7.52 9.23
C ASP A 91 -8.93 -8.79 8.84
N HIS A 92 -9.25 -9.40 7.71
CA HIS A 92 -8.64 -10.64 7.21
C HIS A 92 -7.38 -10.42 6.35
N LEU A 93 -6.77 -9.23 6.43
CA LEU A 93 -5.52 -8.89 5.74
C LEU A 93 -4.31 -9.08 6.66
N LEU A 94 -3.21 -8.37 6.40
CA LEU A 94 -1.93 -8.60 7.06
C LEU A 94 -1.99 -8.30 8.55
N GLY A 95 -2.64 -7.21 8.97
CA GLY A 95 -2.80 -6.87 10.39
C GLY A 95 -3.44 -8.01 11.19
N GLY A 96 -4.62 -8.48 10.76
CA GLY A 96 -5.30 -9.59 11.44
C GLY A 96 -4.57 -10.93 11.33
N PHE A 97 -3.84 -11.19 10.24
CA PHE A 97 -2.95 -12.36 10.16
C PHE A 97 -1.87 -12.32 11.24
N LEU A 98 -1.15 -11.20 11.38
CA LEU A 98 -0.08 -11.03 12.37
C LEU A 98 -0.61 -11.12 13.80
N LEU A 99 -1.77 -10.52 14.09
CA LEU A 99 -2.43 -10.64 15.40
C LEU A 99 -2.81 -12.10 15.70
N LYS A 100 -3.36 -12.82 14.71
CA LYS A 100 -3.71 -14.23 14.87
C LYS A 100 -2.48 -15.09 15.15
N TRP A 101 -1.39 -14.87 14.42
CA TRP A 101 -0.15 -15.59 14.68
C TRP A 101 0.41 -15.30 16.08
N LYS A 102 0.47 -14.02 16.47
CA LYS A 102 0.92 -13.59 17.81
C LYS A 102 0.09 -14.19 18.94
N THR A 103 -1.22 -14.31 18.76
CA THR A 103 -2.13 -14.82 19.81
C THR A 103 -2.18 -16.34 19.89
N GLN A 104 -1.98 -17.03 18.77
CA GLN A 104 -2.08 -18.50 18.69
C GLN A 104 -0.71 -19.20 18.72
N GLY A 105 0.39 -18.45 18.67
CA GLY A 105 1.76 -18.96 18.63
C GLY A 105 2.15 -19.41 17.23
N GLN A 106 1.35 -20.28 16.59
CA GLN A 106 1.63 -20.86 15.27
C GLN A 106 0.39 -20.90 14.39
N GLN A 107 0.57 -21.05 13.08
CA GLN A 107 -0.48 -21.19 12.09
C GLN A 107 -0.25 -22.45 11.24
N SER A 108 -1.35 -23.06 10.78
CA SER A 108 -1.23 -24.20 9.86
C SER A 108 -0.75 -23.73 8.49
N LYS A 109 0.06 -24.55 7.83
CA LYS A 109 0.52 -24.29 6.45
C LYS A 109 -0.64 -24.01 5.49
N VAL A 110 -1.75 -24.75 5.61
CA VAL A 110 -2.94 -24.53 4.77
C VAL A 110 -3.51 -23.13 4.96
N PHE A 111 -3.65 -22.69 6.21
CA PHE A 111 -4.14 -21.34 6.51
C PHE A 111 -3.19 -20.25 5.95
N ILE A 112 -1.88 -20.42 6.10
CA ILE A 112 -0.86 -19.50 5.58
C ILE A 112 -1.01 -19.35 4.07
N GLU A 113 -1.08 -20.46 3.32
CA GLU A 113 -1.21 -20.42 1.86
C GLU A 113 -2.50 -19.75 1.40
N GLU A 114 -3.64 -20.00 2.06
CA GLU A 114 -4.90 -19.33 1.73
C GLU A 114 -4.87 -17.84 2.06
N ALA A 115 -4.26 -17.45 3.19
CA ALA A 115 -4.09 -16.05 3.54
C ALA A 115 -3.20 -15.31 2.52
N LYS A 116 -2.11 -15.93 2.05
CA LYS A 116 -1.20 -15.35 1.04
C LYS A 116 -1.92 -15.07 -0.29
N LYS A 117 -2.90 -15.90 -0.67
CA LYS A 117 -3.75 -15.68 -1.87
C LYS A 117 -4.66 -14.46 -1.77
N ILE A 118 -4.87 -13.92 -0.57
CA ILE A 118 -5.67 -12.70 -0.34
C ILE A 118 -4.75 -11.50 -0.13
N ILE A 119 -3.76 -11.63 0.75
CA ILE A 119 -2.85 -10.54 1.14
C ILE A 119 -1.92 -10.15 -0.02
N GLY A 120 -1.37 -11.12 -0.76
CA GLY A 120 -0.50 -10.84 -1.91
C GLY A 120 -1.19 -9.98 -2.98
N PRO A 121 -2.40 -10.34 -3.46
CA PRO A 121 -3.16 -9.50 -4.37
C PRO A 121 -3.57 -8.14 -3.79
N ALA A 122 -3.80 -8.02 -2.48
CA ALA A 122 -4.08 -6.73 -1.87
C ALA A 122 -2.89 -5.76 -1.98
N PHE A 123 -1.65 -6.24 -1.83
CA PHE A 123 -0.45 -5.45 -2.15
C PHE A 123 -0.38 -5.09 -3.63
N ASP A 124 -0.71 -6.03 -4.53
CA ASP A 124 -0.71 -5.76 -5.98
C ASP A 124 -1.71 -4.66 -6.34
N GLN A 125 -2.86 -4.59 -5.67
CA GLN A 125 -3.83 -3.52 -5.88
C GLN A 125 -3.27 -2.15 -5.47
N ILE A 126 -2.53 -2.06 -4.36
CA ILE A 126 -1.87 -0.81 -3.94
C ILE A 126 -0.83 -0.39 -4.98
N ALA A 127 0.05 -1.32 -5.40
CA ALA A 127 1.07 -1.04 -6.41
C ALA A 127 0.48 -0.67 -7.79
N GLN A 128 -0.60 -1.34 -8.19
CA GLN A 128 -1.30 -1.03 -9.44
C GLN A 128 -1.92 0.36 -9.42
N LEU A 129 -2.52 0.79 -8.29
CA LEU A 129 -3.05 2.14 -8.16
C LEU A 129 -1.94 3.18 -8.35
N GLU A 130 -0.74 2.92 -7.83
CA GLU A 130 0.41 3.79 -8.04
C GLU A 130 0.83 3.80 -9.53
N SER A 131 0.95 2.65 -10.18
CA SER A 131 1.30 2.57 -11.62
C SER A 131 0.29 3.29 -12.53
N LYS A 132 -0.99 3.30 -12.18
CA LYS A 132 -2.04 4.01 -12.94
C LYS A 132 -1.92 5.54 -12.85
N LYS A 133 -1.08 6.06 -11.95
CA LYS A 133 -0.77 7.50 -11.85
C LYS A 133 0.35 7.92 -12.81
N ILE A 134 1.01 6.99 -13.51
CA ILE A 134 2.03 7.31 -14.52
C ILE A 134 1.36 8.08 -15.67
N LYS A 135 1.86 9.27 -15.95
CA LYS A 135 1.41 10.03 -17.13
C LYS A 135 2.21 9.61 -18.36
N PRO A 136 1.62 9.67 -19.57
CA PRO A 136 2.36 9.44 -20.81
C PRO A 136 3.56 10.38 -21.01
N SER A 137 3.60 11.54 -20.33
CA SER A 137 4.73 12.46 -20.34
C SER A 137 5.94 11.98 -19.53
N ASP A 138 5.75 10.98 -18.68
CA ASP A 138 6.73 10.50 -17.71
C ASP A 138 7.33 9.13 -18.17
N ILE A 139 7.01 8.71 -19.40
CA ILE A 139 7.54 7.54 -20.12
C ILE A 139 8.48 8.05 -21.21
#